data_AF-A0A1I3ALR8-F1
#
_entry.id   AF-A0A1I3ALR8-F1
#
_cell.length_a   1.000
_cell.length_b   1.000
_cell.length_c   1.000
_cell.angle_alpha   90.00
_cell.angle_beta   90.00
_cell.angle_gamma   90.00
#
_symmetry.space_group_name_H-M   'P 1'
#
loop_
_entity.id
_entity.type
_entity.pdbx_description
1 polymer ?
#
loop_
_entity_poly.entity_id
_entity_poly.type
_entity_poly.pdbx_seq_one_letter_code
_entity_poly.pdbx_strand_id
1 'polypeptide(L)' 'MREKRYLVIKPEAMERYNQELRNTPHTSVWAAGCRSWYKTESGKIIGIYPGFSFQYRRELKSPRFDDYFIC' A
#
# COMPACT_ATOMS: atom_id res chain seq x y z
N MET A 1 30.42 2.23 17.41
CA MET A 1 29.53 2.66 16.31
C MET A 1 28.50 1.55 16.10
N ARG A 2 27.21 1.85 15.98
CA ARG A 2 26.16 0.81 15.79
C ARG A 2 26.04 0.49 14.31
N GLU A 3 26.16 -0.77 13.92
CA GLU A 3 25.94 -1.21 12.53
C GLU A 3 24.54 -0.80 12.06
N LYS A 4 24.48 -0.18 10.87
CA LYS A 4 23.22 0.19 10.24
C LYS A 4 22.72 -1.02 9.46
N ARG A 5 21.56 -1.54 9.86
CA ARG A 5 20.82 -2.54 9.10
C ARG A 5 19.80 -1.86 8.22
N TYR A 6 19.62 -2.34 6.99
CA TYR A 6 18.65 -1.81 6.05
C TYR A 6 17.64 -2.89 5.65
N LEU A 7 16.42 -2.45 5.33
CA LEU A 7 15.34 -3.29 4.84
C LEU A 7 15.06 -2.90 3.40
N VAL A 8 15.14 -3.86 2.48
CA VAL A 8 14.77 -3.67 1.07
C VAL A 8 13.54 -4.52 0.80
N ILE A 9 12.47 -3.91 0.27
CA ILE A 9 11.26 -4.66 -0.05
C ILE A 9 11.50 -5.61 -1.23
N LYS A 10 10.98 -6.84 -1.12
CA LYS A 10 11.00 -7.81 -2.19
C LYS A 10 10.00 -7.42 -3.30
N PRO A 11 10.35 -7.52 -4.59
CA PRO A 11 9.44 -7.17 -5.69
C PRO A 11 8.08 -7.89 -5.61
N GLU A 12 8.08 -9.18 -5.29
CA GLU A 12 6.89 -10.00 -5.17
C GLU A 12 5.99 -9.57 -4.00
N ALA A 13 6.57 -9.05 -2.91
CA ALA A 13 5.81 -8.52 -1.79
C ALA A 13 5.12 -7.21 -2.17
N MET A 14 5.81 -6.35 -2.91
CA MET A 14 5.23 -5.11 -3.43
C MET A 14 4.10 -5.39 -4.43
N GLU A 15 4.29 -6.35 -5.33
CA GLU A 15 3.25 -6.72 -6.30
C GLU A 15 2.02 -7.30 -5.61
N ARG A 16 2.20 -8.25 -4.69
CA ARG A 16 1.12 -8.84 -3.90
C ARG A 16 0.32 -7.79 -3.14
N TYR A 17 0.99 -6.89 -2.41
CA TYR A 17 0.30 -5.83 -1.66
C TYR A 17 -0.50 -4.90 -2.59
N ASN A 18 0.06 -4.54 -3.75
CA ASN A 18 -0.66 -3.75 -4.75
C ASN A 18 -1.89 -4.48 -5.33
N GLN A 19 -1.82 -5.80 -5.49
CA GLN A 19 -2.97 -6.61 -5.93
C GLN A 19 -4.06 -6.66 -4.85
N GLU A 20 -3.68 -6.86 -3.58
CA GLU A 20 -4.60 -6.83 -2.43
C GLU A 20 -5.34 -5.49 -2.34
N LEU A 21 -4.62 -4.37 -2.51
CA LEU A 21 -5.23 -3.04 -2.51
C LEU A 21 -6.21 -2.81 -3.67
N ARG A 22 -5.94 -3.36 -4.85
CA ARG A 22 -6.85 -3.25 -6.02
C ARG A 22 -8.11 -4.10 -5.86
N ASN A 23 -7.98 -5.26 -5.22
CA ASN A 23 -9.10 -6.17 -4.99
C ASN A 23 -9.97 -5.74 -3.80
N THR A 24 -9.49 -4.78 -3.00
CA THR A 24 -10.24 -4.24 -1.87
C THR A 24 -11.41 -3.40 -2.42
N PRO A 25 -12.68 -3.73 -2.08
CA PRO A 25 -13.84 -3.00 -2.57
C PRO A 25 -13.69 -1.51 -2.26
N HIS A 26 -13.59 -0.69 -3.30
CA HIS A 26 -13.42 0.74 -3.13
C HIS A 26 -14.76 1.41 -2.83
N THR A 27 -15.20 1.39 -1.57
CA THR A 27 -16.32 2.23 -1.10
C THR A 27 -15.86 3.65 -0.73
N SER A 28 -14.68 4.06 -1.18
CA SER A 28 -14.08 5.34 -0.83
C SER A 28 -14.59 6.46 -1.74
N VAL A 29 -14.53 7.70 -1.22
CA VAL A 29 -14.86 8.92 -1.98
C VAL A 29 -13.99 9.10 -3.24
N TRP A 30 -12.83 8.42 -3.30
CA TRP A 30 -11.90 8.48 -4.42
C TRP A 30 -12.32 7.59 -5.59
N ALA A 31 -13.03 6.51 -5.31
CA ALA A 31 -13.57 5.63 -6.35
C ALA A 31 -14.93 6.10 -6.89
N ALA A 32 -15.61 6.99 -6.18
CA ALA A 32 -16.83 7.64 -6.65
C ALA A 32 -16.61 8.39 -7.98
N GLY A 33 -17.70 8.82 -8.63
CA GLY A 33 -17.70 9.48 -9.95
C GLY A 33 -16.99 10.84 -10.03
N CYS A 34 -16.30 11.28 -8.97
CA CYS A 34 -15.58 12.54 -8.91
C CYS A 34 -14.23 12.46 -9.62
N ARG A 35 -13.83 13.57 -10.27
CA ARG A 35 -12.44 13.76 -10.74
C ARG A 35 -11.55 14.05 -9.53
N SER A 36 -10.47 13.30 -9.38
CA SER A 36 -9.48 13.51 -8.32
C SER A 36 -8.07 13.28 -8.86
N TRP A 37 -7.10 13.95 -8.25
CA TRP A 37 -5.67 13.77 -8.56
C TRP A 37 -5.18 12.33 -8.36
N TYR A 38 -5.87 11.55 -7.52
CA TYR A 38 -5.53 10.17 -7.22
C TYR A 38 -6.10 9.17 -8.22
N LYS A 39 -6.98 9.59 -9.13
CA LYS A 39 -7.63 8.72 -10.12
C LYS A 39 -7.00 8.92 -11.50
N THR A 40 -6.39 7.88 -12.02
CA THR A 40 -5.88 7.85 -13.39
C THR A 40 -7.02 7.84 -14.41
N GLU A 41 -6.72 8.11 -15.68
CA GLU A 41 -7.68 7.99 -16.78
C GLU A 41 -8.29 6.59 -16.90
N SER A 42 -7.51 5.55 -16.57
CA SER A 42 -7.99 4.15 -16.50
C SER A 42 -8.92 3.86 -15.32
N GLY A 43 -9.18 4.84 -14.45
CA GLY A 43 -9.97 4.69 -13.23
C GLY A 43 -9.21 4.13 -12.03
N LYS A 44 -7.94 3.72 -12.20
CA LYS A 44 -7.09 3.24 -11.11
C LYS A 44 -6.81 4.35 -10.10
N ILE A 45 -6.95 4.03 -8.81
CA ILE A 45 -6.54 4.89 -7.69
C ILE A 45 -5.06 4.68 -7.38
N ILE A 46 -4.29 5.76 -7.29
CA ILE A 46 -2.84 5.76 -7.05
C ILE A 46 -2.46 6.78 -5.96
N GLY A 47 -1.31 6.56 -5.34
CA GLY A 47 -0.70 7.53 -4.41
C GLY A 47 -1.38 7.65 -3.04
N ILE A 48 -2.53 7.00 -2.82
CA ILE A 48 -3.25 7.01 -1.56
C ILE A 48 -3.67 5.60 -1.14
N TYR A 49 -3.72 5.36 0.17
CA TYR A 49 -4.27 4.13 0.74
C TYR A 49 -5.82 4.17 0.66
N PRO A 50 -6.48 3.12 0.16
CA PRO A 50 -7.91 3.14 -0.15
C PRO A 50 -8.84 2.98 1.07
N GLY A 51 -8.30 2.65 2.24
CA GLY A 51 -9.07 2.42 3.48
C GLY A 51 -8.94 3.56 4.50
N PHE A 52 -9.43 3.30 5.72
CA PHE A 52 -9.34 4.27 6.82
C PHE A 52 -7.93 4.32 7.42
N SER A 53 -7.52 5.49 7.93
CA SER A 53 -6.20 5.68 8.55
C SER A 53 -5.92 4.73 9.73
N PHE A 54 -6.95 4.29 10.46
CA PHE A 54 -6.79 3.30 11.53
C PHE A 54 -6.51 1.88 11.01
N GLN A 55 -7.04 1.51 9.83
CA GLN A 55 -6.75 0.23 9.18
C GLN A 55 -5.29 0.22 8.73
N TYR A 56 -4.85 1.29 8.06
CA TYR A 56 -3.46 1.49 7.68
C TYR A 56 -2.51 1.40 8.89
N ARG A 57 -2.83 2.11 9.98
CA ARG A 57 -2.04 2.06 11.21
C ARG A 57 -1.97 0.65 11.81
N ARG A 58 -3.06 -0.11 11.73
CA ARG A 58 -3.10 -1.49 12.22
C ARG A 58 -2.24 -2.42 11.36
N GLU A 59 -2.29 -2.28 10.04
CA GLU A 59 -1.45 -3.06 9.11
C GLU A 59 0.04 -2.82 9.36
N LEU A 60 0.44 -1.56 9.57
CA LEU A 60 1.83 -1.21 9.84
C LEU A 60 2.33 -1.60 11.23
N LYS A 61 1.44 -1.99 12.15
CA LYS A 61 1.83 -2.34 13.54
C LYS A 61 2.71 -3.60 13.59
N SER A 62 2.55 -4.51 12.63
CA SER A 62 3.26 -5.78 12.60
C SER A 62 3.65 -6.12 11.16
N PRO A 63 4.77 -5.57 10.66
CA PRO A 63 5.23 -5.85 9.31
C PRO A 63 5.64 -7.32 9.19
N ARG A 64 5.33 -7.90 8.03
CA ARG A 64 5.77 -9.25 7.68
C ARG A 64 7.23 -9.19 7.22
N PHE A 65 8.17 -9.45 8.12
CA PHE A 65 9.60 -9.30 7.82
C PHE A 65 10.09 -10.20 6.68
N ASP A 66 9.38 -11.29 6.38
CA ASP A 66 9.65 -12.14 5.21
C ASP A 66 9.46 -11.42 3.87
N ASP A 67 8.77 -10.27 3.84
CA ASP A 67 8.62 -9.41 2.65
C ASP A 67 9.85 -8.55 2.36
N TYR A 68 10.90 -8.63 3.18
CA TYR A 68 12.07 -7.79 3.08
C TYR A 68 13.35 -8.63 2.97
N PHE A 69 14.32 -8.10 2.23
CA PHE A 69 15.73 -8.45 2.42
C PHE A 69 16.25 -7.65 3.62
N ILE A 70 16.80 -8.37 4.59
CA ILE A 70 17.49 -7.79 5.75
C ILE A 70 18.98 -7.83 5.44
N CYS A 71 19.60 -6.65 5.42
CA CYS A 71 21.00 -6.48 5.05
C CYS A 71 21.77 -5.66 6.08
#